data_AF-A0A1J9P611-F1
#
_entry.id   AF-A0A1J9P611-F1
#
_cell.length_a   1.000
_cell.length_b   1.000
_cell.length_c   1.000
_cell.angle_alpha   90.00
_cell.angle_beta   90.00
_cell.angle_gamma   90.00
#
_symmetry.space_group_name_H-M   'P 1'
#
loop_
_entity.id
_entity.type
_entity.pdbx_description
1 polymer ?
#
loop_
_entity_poly.entity_id
_entity_poly.type
_entity_poly.pdbx_seq_one_letter_code
_entity_poly.pdbx_strand_id
1 'polypeptide(L)'
;MAFAPEFTAARHDPLWNDFMTNCVGSLIGGPDNDIFPYVIIRHGKTAEGPGLERCRTPVDPNIDNLSDAALYLLAFEGHDVRQMMDICAKLYGNGDGEKANKILCSFSRSMFCLRMCHILDGLYGDNKSDSYGPRIHDLISKLREEGKIDENIVRIRRLVYELSPERLPTL
;
A
#
# COMPACT_ATOMS: atom_id res chain seq x y z
N MET A 1 30.76 -12.52 0.96
CA MET A 1 29.52 -12.26 1.72
C MET A 1 29.25 -10.77 1.57
N ALA A 2 28.21 -10.41 0.81
CA ALA A 2 27.88 -9.01 0.57
C ALA A 2 27.34 -8.39 1.86
N PHE A 3 28.02 -7.35 2.32
CA PHE A 3 27.65 -6.51 3.46
C PHE A 3 26.22 -5.98 3.23
N ALA A 4 25.27 -6.39 4.06
CA ALA A 4 23.96 -5.74 4.11
C ALA A 4 24.17 -4.36 4.74
N PRO A 5 23.92 -3.25 4.03
CA PRO A 5 24.11 -1.92 4.61
C PRO A 5 23.08 -1.68 5.72
N GLU A 6 23.50 -0.97 6.77
CA GLU A 6 22.67 -0.61 7.92
C GLU A 6 21.36 0.06 7.46
N PHE A 7 20.25 -0.59 7.81
CA PHE A 7 18.91 -0.27 7.35
C PHE A 7 18.39 1.01 8.02
N THR A 8 18.63 2.14 7.37
CA THR A 8 18.09 3.44 7.79
C THR A 8 16.64 3.61 7.31
N ALA A 9 15.76 4.10 8.19
CA ALA A 9 14.36 4.46 7.95
C ALA A 9 14.08 5.04 6.55
N ALA A 10 12.85 4.91 6.00
CA ALA A 10 12.57 5.24 4.59
C ALA A 10 13.00 6.66 4.19
N ARG A 11 13.03 7.65 5.12
CA ARG A 11 13.62 8.99 4.90
C ARG A 11 15.06 9.01 4.36
N HIS A 12 15.80 7.93 4.51
CA HIS A 12 17.17 7.76 4.03
C HIS A 12 17.28 6.82 2.83
N ASP A 13 16.16 6.20 2.40
CA ASP A 13 16.11 5.40 1.18
C ASP A 13 16.19 6.34 -0.04
N PRO A 14 17.19 6.19 -0.92
CA PRO A 14 17.28 6.97 -2.15
C PRO A 14 15.99 6.87 -2.99
N LEU A 15 15.31 5.73 -2.93
CA LEU A 15 14.01 5.49 -3.56
C LEU A 15 12.94 6.44 -3.03
N TRP A 16 12.88 6.61 -1.71
CA TRP A 16 11.92 7.49 -1.05
C TRP A 16 12.20 8.95 -1.35
N ASN A 17 13.47 9.37 -1.33
CA ASN A 17 13.85 10.73 -1.69
C ASN A 17 13.52 11.01 -3.16
N ASP A 18 13.73 10.05 -4.06
CA ASP A 18 13.34 10.18 -5.48
C ASP A 18 11.82 10.34 -5.64
N PHE A 19 11.01 9.46 -5.05
CA PHE A 19 9.55 9.59 -5.11
C PHE A 19 9.03 10.88 -4.48
N MET A 20 9.52 11.24 -3.29
CA MET A 20 9.10 12.46 -2.58
C MET A 20 9.61 13.75 -3.24
N THR A 21 10.66 13.71 -4.06
CA THR A 21 11.19 14.89 -4.76
C THR A 21 10.63 15.02 -6.17
N ASN A 22 10.56 13.91 -6.92
CA ASN A 22 10.24 13.89 -8.35
C ASN A 22 8.77 13.53 -8.64
N CYS A 23 8.10 12.77 -7.78
CA CYS A 23 6.69 12.39 -8.00
C CYS A 23 5.69 13.36 -7.36
N VAL A 24 6.13 14.32 -6.52
CA VAL A 24 5.24 15.37 -5.98
C VAL A 24 4.72 16.30 -7.09
N GLY A 25 5.53 16.56 -8.13
CA GLY A 25 5.12 17.35 -9.29
C GLY A 25 4.30 16.58 -10.34
N SER A 26 4.34 15.24 -10.30
CA SER A 26 3.72 14.33 -11.27
C SER A 26 2.47 13.64 -10.72
N LEU A 27 1.86 14.22 -9.69
CA LEU A 27 0.52 13.89 -9.16
C LEU A 27 -0.60 14.25 -10.17
N ILE A 28 -0.39 13.99 -11.47
CA ILE A 28 -1.40 14.15 -12.52
C ILE A 28 -2.27 12.89 -12.58
N GLY A 29 -2.87 12.60 -11.43
CA GLY A 29 -4.30 12.44 -11.28
C GLY A 29 -4.58 13.27 -10.04
N GLY A 30 -5.24 14.41 -10.21
CA GLY A 30 -5.27 15.48 -9.22
C GLY A 30 -5.78 15.07 -7.83
N PRO A 31 -5.96 16.03 -6.89
CA PRO A 31 -6.53 15.80 -5.56
C PRO A 31 -7.90 15.09 -5.53
N ASP A 32 -8.48 14.79 -6.70
CA ASP A 32 -9.82 14.25 -6.92
C ASP A 32 -9.85 12.72 -7.18
N ASN A 33 -8.75 11.98 -6.97
CA ASN A 33 -8.86 10.51 -6.93
C ASN A 33 -9.42 10.06 -5.59
N ASP A 34 -10.75 10.11 -5.47
CA ASP A 34 -11.52 9.69 -4.28
C ASP A 34 -11.15 8.28 -3.79
N ILE A 35 -10.63 7.42 -4.67
CA ILE A 35 -10.33 6.02 -4.33
C ILE A 35 -9.00 5.91 -3.56
N PHE A 36 -8.05 6.84 -3.74
CA PHE A 36 -6.71 6.79 -3.11
C PHE A 36 -6.27 8.14 -2.55
N PRO A 37 -6.89 8.65 -1.48
CA PRO A 37 -6.45 9.90 -0.89
C PRO A 37 -5.14 9.74 -0.09
N TYR A 38 -4.37 10.82 0.03
CA TYR A 38 -3.14 10.86 0.84
C TYR A 38 -3.43 10.62 2.33
N VAL A 39 -4.56 11.16 2.80
CA VAL A 39 -5.14 10.91 4.14
C VAL A 39 -6.49 10.24 3.95
N ILE A 40 -6.70 9.09 4.60
CA ILE A 40 -8.00 8.41 4.56
C ILE A 40 -8.84 8.86 5.75
N ILE A 41 -10.03 9.39 5.46
CA ILE A 41 -11.06 9.63 6.47
C ILE A 41 -11.84 8.32 6.66
N ARG A 42 -11.83 7.78 7.88
CA ARG A 42 -12.45 6.47 8.22
C ARG A 42 -13.67 6.66 9.12
N HIS A 43 -14.69 5.83 8.92
CA HIS A 43 -15.92 5.83 9.71
C HIS A 43 -16.43 4.41 9.98
N GLY A 44 -17.08 4.21 11.12
CA GLY A 44 -17.66 2.92 11.52
C GLY A 44 -16.62 1.79 11.55
N LYS A 45 -17.02 0.59 11.13
CA LYS A 45 -16.19 -0.63 11.18
C LYS A 45 -14.87 -0.53 10.40
N THR A 46 -14.81 0.31 9.38
CA THR A 46 -13.57 0.54 8.61
C THR A 46 -12.49 1.30 9.40
N ALA A 47 -12.86 2.05 10.44
CA ALA A 47 -11.91 2.68 11.33
C ALA A 47 -11.23 1.67 12.27
N GLU A 48 -11.93 0.58 12.60
CA GLU A 48 -11.45 -0.48 13.47
C GLU A 48 -10.64 -1.54 12.69
N GLY A 49 -10.99 -1.79 11.43
CA GLY A 49 -10.40 -2.86 10.64
C GLY A 49 -10.78 -4.26 11.14
N PRO A 50 -10.13 -5.32 10.62
CA PRO A 50 -10.45 -6.70 10.99
C PRO A 50 -9.93 -7.11 12.38
N GLY A 51 -8.99 -6.35 12.95
CA GLY A 51 -8.29 -6.67 14.19
C GLY A 51 -7.12 -7.65 14.00
N LEU A 52 -6.24 -7.71 15.00
CA LEU A 52 -4.99 -8.48 14.99
C LEU A 52 -5.19 -9.96 14.60
N GLU A 53 -6.21 -10.62 15.14
CA GLU A 53 -6.51 -12.03 14.85
C GLU A 53 -6.95 -12.29 13.42
N ARG A 54 -7.50 -11.29 12.73
CA ARG A 54 -8.07 -11.42 11.39
C ARG A 54 -7.35 -10.59 10.33
N CYS A 55 -6.24 -9.92 10.66
CA CYS A 55 -5.52 -9.10 9.69
C CYS A 55 -4.98 -9.87 8.46
N ARG A 56 -4.89 -11.20 8.54
CA ARG A 56 -4.50 -12.11 7.45
C ARG A 56 -5.68 -12.83 6.77
N THR A 57 -6.93 -12.62 7.21
CA THR A 57 -8.09 -13.22 6.54
C THR A 57 -8.36 -12.50 5.22
N PRO A 58 -9.12 -13.10 4.29
CA PRO A 58 -9.52 -12.41 3.07
C PRO A 58 -10.13 -11.03 3.33
N VAL A 59 -9.99 -10.13 2.36
CA VAL A 59 -10.57 -8.79 2.37
C VAL A 59 -12.10 -8.87 2.46
N ASP A 60 -12.70 -8.03 3.31
CA ASP A 60 -14.14 -7.88 3.46
C ASP A 60 -14.55 -6.40 3.27
N PRO A 61 -15.32 -6.04 2.23
CA PRO A 61 -15.78 -4.67 1.99
C PRO A 61 -16.57 -4.02 3.14
N ASN A 62 -17.09 -4.80 4.10
CA ASN A 62 -17.79 -4.26 5.27
C ASN A 62 -16.84 -3.78 6.37
N ILE A 63 -15.57 -4.12 6.28
CA ILE A 63 -14.55 -3.88 7.30
C ILE A 63 -13.32 -3.19 6.69
N ASP A 64 -13.01 -3.45 5.42
CA ASP A 64 -11.89 -2.87 4.71
C ASP A 64 -12.37 -1.79 3.74
N ASN A 65 -11.73 -0.62 3.79
CA ASN A 65 -11.85 0.39 2.75
C ASN A 65 -11.18 -0.11 1.45
N LEU A 66 -11.70 0.29 0.28
CA LEU A 66 -11.17 -0.09 -1.04
C LEU A 66 -9.67 0.21 -1.22
N SER A 67 -9.21 1.39 -0.80
CA SER A 67 -7.80 1.81 -0.83
C SER A 67 -6.91 0.90 0.02
N ASP A 68 -7.34 0.61 1.25
CA ASP A 68 -6.58 -0.21 2.20
C ASP A 68 -6.54 -1.68 1.73
N ALA A 69 -7.66 -2.19 1.21
CA ALA A 69 -7.74 -3.51 0.60
C ALA A 69 -6.77 -3.65 -0.58
N ALA A 70 -6.80 -2.71 -1.51
CA ALA A 70 -5.92 -2.72 -2.67
C ALA A 70 -4.43 -2.67 -2.28
N LEU A 71 -4.07 -1.87 -1.27
CA LEU A 71 -2.69 -1.86 -0.75
C LEU A 71 -2.31 -3.16 -0.07
N TYR A 72 -3.20 -3.74 0.72
CA TYR A 72 -2.95 -5.02 1.38
C TYR A 72 -2.77 -6.15 0.36
N LEU A 73 -3.62 -6.18 -0.67
CA LEU A 73 -3.55 -7.16 -1.76
C LEU A 73 -2.20 -7.08 -2.51
N LEU A 74 -1.74 -5.87 -2.82
CA LEU A 74 -0.43 -5.66 -3.44
C LEU A 74 0.73 -5.97 -2.49
N ALA A 75 0.77 -5.29 -1.35
CA ALA A 75 1.93 -5.28 -0.46
C ALA A 75 2.10 -6.59 0.30
N PHE A 76 0.99 -7.27 0.65
CA PHE A 76 1.02 -8.40 1.57
C PHE A 76 0.56 -9.71 0.95
N GLU A 77 -0.52 -9.74 0.17
CA GLU A 77 -0.94 -10.96 -0.54
C GLU A 77 -0.13 -11.22 -1.83
N GLY A 78 0.60 -10.22 -2.33
CA GLY A 78 1.53 -10.40 -3.47
C GLY A 78 0.85 -10.53 -4.82
N HIS A 79 -0.40 -10.05 -4.95
CA HIS A 79 -1.08 -9.95 -6.23
C HIS A 79 -0.38 -8.95 -7.13
N ASP A 80 -0.43 -9.18 -8.45
CA ASP A 80 -0.07 -8.14 -9.40
C ASP A 80 -1.16 -7.05 -9.49
N VAL A 81 -0.86 -5.93 -10.15
CA VAL A 81 -1.79 -4.80 -10.26
C VAL A 81 -3.10 -5.20 -10.93
N ARG A 82 -3.08 -6.03 -11.97
CA ARG A 82 -4.32 -6.43 -12.66
C ARG A 82 -5.16 -7.33 -11.77
N GLN A 83 -4.54 -8.30 -11.12
CA GLN A 83 -5.21 -9.20 -10.17
C GLN A 83 -5.86 -8.42 -9.02
N MET A 84 -5.13 -7.47 -8.43
CA MET A 84 -5.67 -6.62 -7.38
C MET A 84 -6.84 -5.78 -7.90
N MET A 85 -6.73 -5.18 -9.09
CA MET A 85 -7.83 -4.40 -9.70
C MET A 85 -9.09 -5.24 -9.90
N ASP A 86 -8.95 -6.47 -10.41
CA ASP A 86 -10.06 -7.39 -10.62
C ASP A 86 -10.72 -7.81 -9.31
N ILE A 87 -9.94 -8.12 -8.28
CA ILE A 87 -10.44 -8.44 -6.94
C ILE A 87 -11.21 -7.25 -6.36
N CYS A 88 -10.63 -6.06 -6.43
CA CYS A 88 -11.25 -4.83 -5.94
C CYS A 88 -12.55 -4.50 -6.69
N ALA A 89 -12.57 -4.59 -8.02
CA ALA A 89 -13.76 -4.35 -8.82
C ALA A 89 -14.87 -5.35 -8.49
N LYS A 90 -14.53 -6.63 -8.30
CA LYS A 90 -15.50 -7.67 -7.92
C LYS A 90 -16.08 -7.44 -6.52
N LEU A 91 -15.22 -7.14 -5.54
CA LEU A 91 -15.62 -6.98 -4.14
C LEU A 91 -16.37 -5.67 -3.88
N TYR A 92 -15.87 -4.55 -4.42
CA TYR A 92 -16.40 -3.21 -4.13
C TYR A 92 -17.34 -2.68 -5.20
N GLY A 93 -17.36 -3.30 -6.38
CA GLY A 93 -18.36 -3.04 -7.42
C GLY A 93 -19.77 -3.48 -6.99
N ASN A 94 -19.90 -4.41 -6.04
CA ASN A 94 -21.19 -4.86 -5.50
C ASN A 94 -22.21 -5.31 -6.56
N GLY A 95 -21.75 -5.89 -7.67
CA GLY A 95 -22.59 -6.28 -8.81
C GLY A 95 -23.02 -5.13 -9.73
N ASP A 96 -22.64 -3.90 -9.42
CA ASP A 96 -22.83 -2.72 -10.26
C ASP A 96 -21.67 -2.60 -11.26
N GLY A 97 -21.99 -2.76 -12.55
CA GLY A 97 -21.01 -2.71 -13.63
C GLY A 97 -20.38 -1.32 -13.83
N GLU A 98 -21.12 -0.24 -13.58
CA GLU A 98 -20.60 1.12 -13.68
C GLU A 98 -19.60 1.39 -12.56
N LYS A 99 -19.93 0.98 -11.33
CA LYS A 99 -19.05 1.09 -10.18
C LYS A 99 -17.78 0.23 -10.35
N ALA A 100 -17.93 -1.01 -10.80
CA ALA A 100 -16.80 -1.89 -11.08
C ALA A 100 -15.87 -1.29 -12.15
N ASN A 101 -16.43 -0.75 -13.23
CA ASN A 101 -15.66 -0.10 -14.28
C ASN A 101 -14.94 1.16 -13.77
N LYS A 102 -15.59 1.97 -12.92
CA LYS A 102 -14.94 3.11 -12.28
C LYS A 102 -13.72 2.68 -11.47
N ILE A 103 -13.85 1.63 -10.65
CA ILE A 103 -12.74 1.07 -9.87
C ILE A 103 -11.57 0.66 -10.79
N LEU A 104 -11.85 -0.09 -11.86
CA LEU A 104 -10.84 -0.53 -12.83
C LEU A 104 -10.09 0.64 -13.50
N CYS A 105 -10.71 1.80 -13.64
CA CYS A 105 -10.10 2.96 -14.31
C CYS A 105 -9.44 3.97 -13.35
N SER A 106 -9.60 3.80 -12.04
CA SER A 106 -9.23 4.82 -11.05
C SER A 106 -7.89 4.57 -10.34
N PHE A 107 -7.15 3.50 -10.66
CA PHE A 107 -5.87 3.22 -10.01
C PHE A 107 -4.68 3.94 -10.68
N SER A 108 -3.76 4.45 -9.87
CA SER A 108 -2.52 5.10 -10.33
C SER A 108 -1.30 4.41 -9.74
N ARG A 109 -0.33 4.05 -10.61
CA ARG A 109 0.94 3.43 -10.19
C ARG A 109 1.74 4.33 -9.24
N SER A 110 1.80 5.62 -9.52
CA SER A 110 2.50 6.59 -8.67
C SER A 110 1.88 6.66 -7.27
N MET A 111 0.55 6.56 -7.17
CA MET A 111 -0.15 6.53 -5.88
C MET A 111 0.14 5.26 -5.09
N PHE A 112 0.23 4.11 -5.78
CA PHE A 112 0.66 2.87 -5.12
C PHE A 112 2.08 2.97 -4.57
N CYS A 113 3.02 3.51 -5.36
CA CYS A 113 4.40 3.70 -4.92
C CYS A 113 4.46 4.55 -3.65
N LEU A 114 3.80 5.71 -3.65
CA LEU A 114 3.75 6.61 -2.49
C LEU A 114 3.20 5.92 -1.23
N ARG A 115 2.05 5.25 -1.36
CA ARG A 115 1.39 4.58 -0.23
C ARG A 115 2.15 3.36 0.26
N MET A 116 2.82 2.62 -0.63
CA MET A 116 3.71 1.53 -0.24
C MET A 116 4.93 2.03 0.52
N CYS A 117 5.44 3.21 0.19
CA CYS A 117 6.50 3.79 1.00
C CYS A 117 6.03 4.17 2.42
N HIS A 118 4.77 4.59 2.62
CA HIS A 118 4.22 4.72 3.98
C HIS A 118 4.11 3.36 4.71
N ILE A 119 3.88 2.27 3.99
CA ILE A 119 3.96 0.92 4.57
C ILE A 119 5.40 0.61 5.00
N LEU A 120 6.39 0.97 4.17
CA LEU A 120 7.81 0.82 4.52
C LEU A 120 8.16 1.63 5.78
N ASP A 121 7.72 2.89 5.89
CA ASP A 121 7.83 3.68 7.13
C ASP A 121 7.26 2.92 8.34
N GLY A 122 6.06 2.35 8.18
CA GLY A 122 5.41 1.48 9.17
C GLY A 122 6.27 0.29 9.61
N LEU A 123 6.84 -0.41 8.63
CA LEU A 123 7.72 -1.56 8.88
C LEU A 123 9.01 -1.13 9.60
N TYR A 124 9.56 0.03 9.27
CA TYR A 124 10.74 0.62 9.93
C TYR A 124 10.47 1.18 11.33
N GLY A 125 9.20 1.31 11.75
CA GLY A 125 8.83 1.74 13.09
C GLY A 125 8.11 3.08 13.19
N ASP A 126 7.96 3.81 12.08
CA ASP A 126 7.22 5.07 12.04
C ASP A 126 5.72 4.79 12.00
N ASN A 127 4.94 5.52 12.80
CA ASN A 127 3.48 5.36 12.72
C ASN A 127 2.90 6.17 11.55
N LYS A 128 2.53 5.47 10.46
CA LYS A 128 1.78 6.02 9.32
C LYS A 128 0.44 5.30 9.12
N SER A 129 -0.15 4.77 10.20
CA SER A 129 -1.41 4.00 10.14
C SER A 129 -2.56 4.77 9.50
N ASP A 130 -2.58 6.10 9.66
CA ASP A 130 -3.56 6.96 9.01
C ASP A 130 -3.49 6.89 7.48
N SER A 131 -2.31 6.59 6.94
CA SER A 131 -2.14 6.36 5.52
C SER A 131 -2.50 4.93 5.16
N TYR A 132 -1.80 3.89 5.62
CA TYR A 132 -2.00 2.51 5.10
C TYR A 132 -3.16 1.71 5.73
N GLY A 133 -3.81 2.21 6.77
CA GLY A 133 -5.03 1.60 7.34
C GLY A 133 -4.83 0.58 8.46
N PRO A 134 -5.92 0.27 9.20
CA PRO A 134 -5.87 -0.53 10.43
C PRO A 134 -5.46 -1.99 10.19
N ARG A 135 -5.91 -2.63 9.10
CA ARG A 135 -5.49 -4.00 8.74
C ARG A 135 -3.97 -4.11 8.59
N ILE A 136 -3.38 -3.17 7.86
CA ILE A 136 -1.94 -3.16 7.61
C ILE A 136 -1.18 -2.81 8.90
N HIS A 137 -1.72 -1.91 9.74
CA HIS A 137 -1.18 -1.63 11.07
C HIS A 137 -1.08 -2.90 11.93
N ASP A 138 -2.18 -3.65 12.01
CA ASP A 138 -2.24 -4.91 12.76
C ASP A 138 -1.28 -5.96 12.19
N LEU A 139 -1.20 -6.05 10.86
CA LEU A 139 -0.29 -6.98 10.21
C LEU A 139 1.18 -6.64 10.46
N ILE A 140 1.57 -5.36 10.40
CA ILE A 140 2.93 -4.92 10.73
C ILE A 140 3.27 -5.32 12.18
N SER A 141 2.34 -5.15 13.11
CA SER A 141 2.52 -5.59 14.50
C SER A 141 2.79 -7.09 14.60
N LYS A 142 1.99 -7.93 13.91
CA LYS A 142 2.24 -9.38 13.84
C LYS A 142 3.56 -9.73 13.18
N LEU A 143 3.92 -9.08 12.07
CA LEU A 143 5.19 -9.32 11.39
C LEU A 143 6.39 -8.99 12.29
N ARG A 144 6.26 -7.98 13.15
CA ARG A 144 7.28 -7.63 14.15
C ARG A 144 7.42 -8.71 15.22
N GLU A 145 6.31 -9.20 15.76
CA GLU A 145 6.30 -10.31 16.72
C GLU A 145 6.90 -11.60 16.13
N GLU A 146 6.65 -11.85 14.85
CA GLU A 146 7.15 -13.02 14.11
C GLU A 146 8.61 -12.87 13.63
N GLY A 147 9.24 -11.70 13.78
CA GLY A 147 10.60 -11.44 13.28
C GLY A 147 10.70 -11.42 11.74
N LYS A 148 9.61 -11.09 11.04
CA LYS A 148 9.48 -11.13 9.57
C LYS A 148 9.47 -9.76 8.90
N ILE A 149 9.93 -8.73 9.61
CA ILE A 149 9.94 -7.35 9.09
C ILE A 149 10.89 -7.22 7.91
N ASP A 150 12.13 -7.70 8.05
CA ASP A 150 13.19 -7.49 7.05
C ASP A 150 12.85 -8.13 5.69
N GLU A 151 12.29 -9.35 5.69
CA GLU A 151 11.87 -10.02 4.45
C GLU A 151 10.75 -9.25 3.74
N ASN A 152 9.80 -8.66 4.49
CA ASN A 152 8.69 -7.90 3.91
C ASN A 152 9.15 -6.53 3.42
N ILE A 153 10.09 -5.88 4.10
CA ILE A 153 10.76 -4.67 3.62
C ILE A 153 11.39 -4.92 2.25
N VAL A 154 12.19 -5.97 2.11
CA VAL A 154 12.87 -6.30 0.84
C VAL A 154 11.85 -6.55 -0.28
N ARG A 155 10.80 -7.32 0.01
CA ARG A 155 9.75 -7.63 -0.98
C ARG A 155 8.98 -6.38 -1.41
N ILE A 156 8.55 -5.55 -0.47
CA ILE A 156 7.76 -4.34 -0.77
C ILE A 156 8.62 -3.31 -1.51
N ARG A 157 9.90 -3.15 -1.15
CA ARG A 157 10.82 -2.30 -1.93
C ARG A 157 10.89 -2.77 -3.38
N ARG A 158 11.11 -4.07 -3.61
CA ARG A 158 11.14 -4.63 -4.96
C ARG A 158 9.86 -4.34 -5.74
N LEU A 159 8.70 -4.48 -5.11
CA LEU A 159 7.40 -4.15 -5.71
C LEU A 159 7.32 -2.66 -6.10
N VAL A 160 7.78 -1.75 -5.23
CA VAL A 160 7.85 -0.31 -5.56
C VAL A 160 8.77 -0.06 -6.76
N TYR A 161 9.93 -0.72 -6.82
CA TYR A 161 10.83 -0.64 -7.98
C TYR A 161 10.16 -1.11 -9.28
N GLU A 162 9.43 -2.23 -9.24
CA GLU A 162 8.73 -2.80 -10.39
C GLU A 162 7.55 -1.95 -10.86
N LEU A 163 6.93 -1.19 -9.95
CA LEU A 163 5.79 -0.32 -10.25
C LEU A 163 6.16 1.11 -10.64
N SER A 164 7.40 1.53 -10.36
CA SER A 164 7.89 2.86 -10.72
C SER A 164 7.87 3.06 -12.24
N PRO A 165 7.29 4.16 -12.74
CA PRO A 165 7.21 4.44 -14.18
C PRO A 165 8.56 4.78 -14.84
N GLU A 166 9.62 5.05 -14.07
CA GLU A 166 10.95 5.39 -14.58
C GLU A 166 12.03 4.43 -14.07
N ARG A 167 13.09 4.23 -14.88
CA ARG A 167 14.29 3.48 -14.48
C ARG A 167 14.91 4.18 -13.29
N LEU A 168 14.52 3.75 -12.08
CA LEU A 168 15.23 4.07 -10.86
C LEU A 168 16.71 3.79 -11.13
N PRO A 169 17.62 4.73 -10.79
CA PRO A 169 19.03 4.54 -11.04
C PRO A 169 19.44 3.22 -10.39
N THR A 170 19.79 2.24 -11.23
CA THR A 170 20.47 1.03 -10.77
C THR A 170 21.76 1.51 -10.12
N LEU A 171 21.85 1.34 -8.80
CA LEU A 171 23.09 1.47 -8.05
C LEU A 171 24.19 0.62 -8.71
#